data_AF-A0AAN6ZWM0-F1
#
_entry.id   AF-A0AAN6ZWM0-F1
#
_cell.length_a   1.000
_cell.length_b   1.000
_cell.length_c   1.000
_cell.angle_alpha   90.00
_cell.angle_beta   90.00
_cell.angle_gamma   90.00
#
_symmetry.space_group_name_H-M   'P 1'
#
loop_
_entity.id
_entity.type
_entity.pdbx_description
1 polymer ?
#
loop_
_entity_poly.entity_id
_entity_poly.type
_entity_poly.pdbx_seq_one_letter_code
_entity_poly.pdbx_strand_id
1 'polypeptide(L)'
;MADTHWDPGNLLQITASDNVSEVQCVGRARSRHGARCRWTLCDSDATAILCKVKELAVSPPSKVTQQDLEHLATLCLCHEYHYGQWFEVAQRWKPVVAQAVKNHERLSNEHGPAAIDSFKADMKMLQEELSSVRTVLSASEERRQVVEEELEHIKLKESKLAREHGDLATRFHESREADHARLTEFSNELDATRSKLAEAEAQVLSLRHEAGMARRLLDEERTKTTASEETVKEMERCVQEGAEELAEARRLLEGARKSMSEKVALELEQRDRQLAEETTKTTKLEAATHHLSKITARTERLLDEERAKIHLLEETKEILKRRLLEAEARSTQSATEADRANRDNQALLLDNAAAAEQFGRLQTDINGVRAEILRRTDHGSVLGRELQIARVDNQGLLSTHSQLTTRNTALLEQITALEASLAKCWRRRLRARLQNLFSYR
;
A
#
# COMPACT_ATOMS: atom_id res chain seq x y z
N MET A 1 145.00 68.39 -7.74
CA MET A 1 145.56 68.80 -6.43
C MET A 1 144.90 70.11 -6.08
N ALA A 2 144.11 70.15 -5.01
CA ALA A 2 143.34 71.35 -4.66
C ALA A 2 144.32 72.49 -4.32
N ASP A 3 144.26 73.58 -5.08
CA ASP A 3 144.96 74.81 -4.76
C ASP A 3 144.48 75.27 -3.39
N THR A 4 145.32 75.07 -2.37
CA THR A 4 145.02 75.43 -0.98
C THR A 4 144.99 76.95 -0.84
N HIS A 5 143.85 77.53 -1.23
CA HIS A 5 143.37 78.82 -0.76
C HIS A 5 143.41 78.81 0.78
N TRP A 6 143.82 79.92 1.39
CA TRP A 6 143.79 80.08 2.83
C TRP A 6 142.36 79.92 3.34
N ASP A 7 142.05 78.76 3.91
CA ASP A 7 140.79 78.44 4.56
C ASP A 7 141.10 77.89 5.97
N PRO A 8 141.12 78.75 7.00
CA PRO A 8 141.48 78.33 8.35
C PRO A 8 140.51 77.30 8.93
N GLY A 9 139.25 77.25 8.48
CA GLY A 9 138.27 76.28 8.97
C GLY A 9 138.66 74.86 8.58
N ASN A 10 138.97 74.67 7.30
CA ASN A 10 139.37 73.38 6.75
C ASN A 10 140.83 73.03 7.10
N LEU A 11 141.77 73.98 6.93
CA LEU A 11 143.20 73.74 7.15
C LEU A 11 143.53 73.40 8.60
N LEU A 12 142.88 74.07 9.57
CA LEU A 12 143.05 73.79 10.99
C LEU A 12 142.17 72.62 11.47
N GLN A 13 141.40 72.03 10.56
CA GLN A 13 140.46 70.94 10.79
C GLN A 13 139.37 71.30 11.80
N ILE A 14 138.90 72.55 11.83
CA ILE A 14 137.89 72.99 12.80
C ILE A 14 136.48 72.52 12.39
N THR A 15 136.17 72.63 11.10
CA THR A 15 134.90 72.20 10.50
C THR A 15 134.99 70.78 9.93
N ALA A 16 133.86 70.06 9.92
CA ALA A 16 133.77 68.78 9.21
C ALA A 16 133.74 69.01 7.69
N SER A 17 134.33 68.09 6.91
CA SER A 17 134.41 68.19 5.44
C SER A 17 133.06 68.30 4.75
N ASP A 18 132.02 67.76 5.38
CA ASP A 18 130.71 67.58 4.75
C ASP A 18 129.72 68.67 5.20
N ASN A 19 130.00 69.34 6.33
CA ASN A 19 129.14 70.37 6.93
C ASN A 19 129.98 71.53 7.48
N VAL A 20 130.07 72.62 6.73
CA VAL A 20 130.83 73.85 7.10
C VAL A 20 130.28 74.50 8.38
N SER A 21 129.06 74.16 8.79
CA SER A 21 128.40 74.71 9.98
C SER A 21 128.66 73.91 11.26
N GLU A 22 129.19 72.68 11.16
CA GLU A 22 129.41 71.83 12.34
C GLU A 22 130.86 71.95 12.83
N VAL A 23 131.02 72.39 14.08
CA VAL A 23 132.32 72.56 14.72
C VAL A 23 132.56 71.43 15.73
N GLN A 24 133.65 70.68 15.52
CA GLN A 24 134.02 69.58 16.41
C GLN A 24 135.24 69.91 17.25
N CYS A 25 135.22 69.46 18.51
CA CYS A 25 136.34 69.60 19.43
C CYS A 25 137.67 69.12 18.80
N VAL A 26 138.70 69.96 18.88
CA VAL A 26 140.02 69.69 18.26
C VAL A 26 141.00 69.01 19.23
N GLY A 27 140.54 68.74 20.45
CA GLY A 27 141.25 68.02 21.51
C GLY A 27 141.48 66.56 21.15
N ARG A 28 142.46 65.94 21.79
CA ARG A 28 142.83 64.54 21.59
C ARG A 28 142.79 63.78 22.89
N ALA A 29 142.11 62.63 22.88
CA ALA A 29 142.04 61.76 24.04
C ALA A 29 143.34 60.94 24.15
N ARG A 30 144.16 61.21 25.18
CA ARG A 30 145.39 60.44 25.46
C ARG A 30 145.07 58.95 25.69
N SER A 31 143.93 58.65 26.31
CA SER A 31 143.44 57.29 26.56
C SER A 31 143.07 56.52 25.29
N ARG A 32 142.91 57.19 24.14
CA ARG A 32 142.55 56.57 22.86
C ARG A 32 143.61 56.83 21.79
N HIS A 33 144.88 56.64 22.14
CA HIS A 33 146.02 56.78 21.21
C HIS A 33 146.05 58.13 20.46
N GLY A 34 145.61 59.21 21.11
CA GLY A 34 145.55 60.54 20.49
C GLY A 34 144.45 60.72 19.46
N ALA A 35 143.40 59.86 19.47
CA ALA A 35 142.22 60.07 18.63
C ALA A 35 141.58 61.44 18.91
N ARG A 36 141.13 62.11 17.84
CA ARG A 36 140.43 63.40 17.95
C ARG A 36 139.09 63.21 18.66
N CYS A 37 138.76 64.16 19.52
CA CYS A 37 137.45 64.24 20.14
C CYS A 37 136.37 64.41 19.08
N ARG A 38 135.34 63.57 19.10
CA ARG A 38 134.18 63.65 18.19
C ARG A 38 133.02 64.47 18.77
N TRP A 39 133.30 65.23 19.83
CA TRP A 39 132.28 66.04 20.49
C TRP A 39 131.99 67.29 19.66
N THR A 40 130.77 67.42 19.17
CA THR A 40 130.28 68.63 18.49
C THR A 40 130.03 69.71 19.54
N LEU A 41 130.60 70.90 19.35
CA LEU A 41 130.44 72.03 20.27
C LEU A 41 129.06 72.65 20.08
N CYS A 42 128.47 73.19 21.15
CA CYS A 42 127.11 73.74 21.10
C CYS A 42 127.02 74.99 20.21
N ASP A 43 125.82 75.34 19.75
CA ASP A 43 125.59 76.40 18.75
C ASP A 43 126.19 77.76 19.14
N SER A 44 126.20 78.14 20.42
CA SER A 44 126.82 79.38 20.89
C SER A 44 128.35 79.38 20.71
N ASP A 45 128.99 78.26 21.05
CA ASP A 45 130.44 78.08 20.93
C ASP A 45 130.83 77.92 19.47
N ALA A 46 130.06 77.12 18.70
CA ALA A 46 130.23 76.94 17.27
C ALA A 46 130.13 78.28 16.51
N THR A 47 129.16 79.13 16.88
CA THR A 47 129.03 80.48 16.28
C THR A 47 130.25 81.35 16.59
N ALA A 48 130.72 81.38 17.85
CA ALA A 48 131.90 82.14 18.23
C ALA A 48 133.17 81.67 17.49
N ILE A 49 133.32 80.35 17.35
CA ILE A 49 134.43 79.73 16.60
C ILE A 49 134.36 80.09 15.12
N LEU A 50 133.20 79.94 14.48
CA LEU A 50 133.02 80.27 13.07
C LEU A 50 133.24 81.76 12.80
N CYS A 51 132.85 82.65 13.72
CA CYS A 51 133.17 84.07 13.63
C CYS A 51 134.68 84.31 13.68
N LYS A 52 135.41 83.68 14.61
CA LYS A 52 136.86 83.83 14.70
C LYS A 52 137.59 83.22 13.49
N VAL A 53 137.11 82.09 12.97
CA VAL A 53 137.62 81.48 11.73
C VAL A 53 137.41 82.41 10.53
N LYS A 54 136.24 83.03 10.40
CA LYS A 54 135.98 84.03 9.34
C LYS A 54 136.89 85.25 9.45
N GLU A 55 137.14 85.75 10.66
CA GLU A 55 138.08 86.84 10.91
C GLU A 55 139.50 86.50 10.44
N LEU A 56 139.96 85.27 10.74
CA LEU A 56 141.25 84.78 10.26
C LEU A 56 141.29 84.57 8.75
N ALA A 57 140.18 84.17 8.12
CA ALA A 57 140.12 83.93 6.68
C ALA A 57 140.25 85.21 5.84
N VAL A 58 139.79 86.36 6.37
CA VAL A 58 139.92 87.67 5.70
C VAL A 58 141.36 88.19 5.77
N SER A 59 142.12 87.77 6.77
CA SER A 59 143.53 88.15 6.92
C SER A 59 144.43 87.15 6.19
N PRO A 60 145.50 87.60 5.50
CA PRO A 60 146.46 86.69 4.92
C PRO A 60 147.12 85.83 6.01
N PRO A 61 147.52 84.58 5.71
CA PRO A 61 148.09 83.67 6.69
C PRO A 61 149.34 84.22 7.39
N SER A 62 150.04 85.18 6.76
CA SER A 62 151.23 85.84 7.31
C SER A 62 150.93 86.79 8.48
N LYS A 63 149.66 87.20 8.65
CA LYS A 63 149.22 88.09 9.73
C LYS A 63 148.62 87.34 10.93
N VAL A 64 148.45 86.02 10.84
CA VAL A 64 147.88 85.20 11.92
C VAL A 64 148.91 85.04 13.03
N THR A 65 148.61 85.57 14.23
CA THR A 65 149.55 85.52 15.36
C THR A 65 149.40 84.25 16.18
N GLN A 66 150.40 83.94 17.01
CA GLN A 66 150.31 82.81 17.97
C GLN A 66 149.14 83.00 18.95
N GLN A 67 148.89 84.24 19.38
CA GLN A 67 147.79 84.57 20.29
C GLN A 67 146.43 84.31 19.64
N ASP A 68 146.30 84.56 18.33
CA ASP A 68 145.08 84.24 17.59
C ASP A 68 144.81 82.73 17.55
N LEU A 69 145.86 81.93 17.36
CA LEU A 69 145.75 80.46 17.37
C LEU A 69 145.43 79.91 18.76
N GLU A 70 145.99 80.49 19.82
CA GLU A 70 145.70 80.11 21.20
C GLU A 70 144.25 80.46 21.58
N HIS A 71 143.80 81.67 21.24
CA HIS A 71 142.43 82.07 21.46
C HIS A 71 141.45 81.13 20.72
N LEU A 72 141.70 80.88 19.43
CA LEU A 72 140.89 79.95 18.65
C LEU A 72 140.93 78.52 19.23
N ALA A 73 142.08 78.06 19.70
CA ALA A 73 142.22 76.74 20.30
C ALA A 73 141.40 76.61 21.60
N THR A 74 141.36 77.64 22.44
CA THR A 74 140.53 77.63 23.66
C THR A 74 139.05 77.48 23.36
N LEU A 75 138.56 78.13 22.30
CA LEU A 75 137.16 78.04 21.88
C LEU A 75 136.85 76.65 21.29
N CYS A 76 137.80 76.05 20.57
CA CYS A 76 137.61 74.77 19.88
C CYS A 76 137.72 73.51 20.78
N LEU A 77 137.73 73.65 22.11
CA LEU A 77 137.90 72.53 23.04
C LEU A 77 136.70 72.35 23.94
N CYS A 78 136.20 71.10 24.06
CA CYS A 78 135.11 70.81 24.98
C CYS A 78 135.57 71.03 26.44
N HIS A 79 134.75 71.77 27.18
CA HIS A 79 135.10 72.27 28.51
C HIS A 79 135.36 71.13 29.51
N GLU A 80 134.60 70.03 29.38
CA GLU A 80 134.62 68.92 30.33
C GLU A 80 135.91 68.08 30.29
N TYR A 81 136.51 67.89 29.11
CA TYR A 81 137.57 66.88 28.95
C TYR A 81 138.87 67.40 28.34
N HIS A 82 138.81 68.46 27.52
CA HIS A 82 139.98 68.88 26.73
C HIS A 82 140.35 70.35 26.90
N TYR A 83 139.68 71.11 27.77
CA TYR A 83 139.94 72.54 27.97
C TYR A 83 141.43 72.85 28.20
N GLY A 84 142.14 72.03 28.99
CA GLY A 84 143.57 72.21 29.27
C GLY A 84 144.53 71.95 28.10
N GLN A 85 144.05 71.50 26.93
CA GLN A 85 144.88 71.16 25.77
C GLN A 85 145.09 72.32 24.79
N TRP A 86 144.57 73.52 25.09
CA TRP A 86 144.58 74.65 24.16
C TRP A 86 145.98 75.01 23.65
N PHE A 87 146.99 74.96 24.51
CA PHE A 87 148.36 75.25 24.15
C PHE A 87 148.93 74.21 23.17
N GLU A 88 148.70 72.91 23.42
CA GLU A 88 149.14 71.83 22.54
C GLU A 88 148.49 71.93 21.14
N VAL A 89 147.21 72.32 21.09
CA VAL A 89 146.47 72.54 19.84
C VAL A 89 147.05 73.71 19.05
N ALA A 90 147.27 74.86 19.70
CA ALA A 90 147.83 76.03 19.05
C ALA A 90 149.25 75.76 18.49
N GLN A 91 150.09 75.04 19.25
CA GLN A 91 151.41 74.61 18.78
C GLN A 91 151.33 73.70 17.55
N ARG A 92 150.33 72.81 17.50
CA ARG A 92 150.10 71.93 16.33
C ARG A 92 149.64 72.71 15.09
N TRP A 93 148.91 73.79 15.26
CA TRP A 93 148.43 74.63 14.15
C TRP A 93 149.49 75.53 13.54
N LYS A 94 150.47 75.98 14.34
CA LYS A 94 151.58 76.83 13.89
C LYS A 94 152.28 76.37 12.59
N PRO A 95 152.71 75.10 12.42
CA PRO A 95 153.31 74.64 11.17
C PRO A 95 152.33 74.62 9.99
N VAL A 96 151.03 74.41 10.23
CA VAL A 96 150.00 74.43 9.18
C VAL A 96 149.85 75.85 8.60
N VAL A 97 149.81 76.85 9.48
CA VAL A 97 149.77 78.26 9.08
C VAL A 97 151.04 78.66 8.33
N ALA A 98 152.23 78.26 8.82
CA ALA A 98 153.49 78.55 8.14
C ALA A 98 153.55 77.96 6.71
N GLN A 99 152.96 76.78 6.49
CA GLN A 99 152.84 76.21 5.15
C GLN A 99 151.86 76.99 4.27
N ALA A 100 150.74 77.45 4.85
CA ALA A 100 149.79 78.30 4.13
C ALA A 100 150.41 79.64 3.71
N VAL A 101 151.29 80.23 4.53
CA VAL A 101 152.07 81.44 4.16
C VAL A 101 152.89 81.20 2.89
N LYS A 102 153.68 80.12 2.86
CA LYS A 102 154.52 79.78 1.69
C LYS A 102 153.69 79.58 0.42
N ASN A 103 152.55 78.91 0.54
CA ASN A 103 151.66 78.67 -0.60
C ASN A 103 151.03 79.98 -1.10
N HIS A 104 150.62 80.85 -0.18
CA HIS A 104 150.05 82.16 -0.52
C HIS A 104 151.07 83.08 -1.22
N GLU A 105 152.32 83.09 -0.76
CA GLU A 105 153.41 83.84 -1.40
C GLU A 105 153.75 83.31 -2.81
N ARG A 106 153.69 81.99 -3.02
CA ARG A 106 153.95 81.40 -4.35
C ARG A 106 152.93 81.84 -5.38
N LEU A 107 151.64 81.79 -5.03
CA LEU A 107 150.54 82.17 -5.93
C LEU A 107 150.53 83.69 -6.25
N SER A 108 150.98 84.52 -5.30
CA SER A 108 151.08 85.97 -5.51
C SER A 108 152.21 86.36 -6.47
N ASN A 109 153.24 85.52 -6.66
CA ASN A 109 154.40 85.82 -7.50
C ASN A 109 154.27 85.29 -8.95
N GLU A 110 153.30 84.42 -9.25
CA GLU A 110 153.11 83.80 -10.57
C GLU A 110 152.29 84.65 -11.57
N HIS A 111 151.72 85.80 -11.16
CA HIS A 111 150.88 86.66 -12.00
C HIS A 111 151.62 87.90 -12.57
N GLY A 112 152.58 87.66 -13.46
CA GLY A 112 153.28 88.73 -14.22
C GLY A 112 152.56 89.16 -15.53
N PRO A 113 152.92 90.31 -16.13
CA PRO A 113 152.12 91.01 -17.16
C PRO A 113 152.02 90.33 -18.55
N ALA A 114 152.68 89.19 -18.77
CA ALA A 114 152.78 88.54 -20.08
C ALA A 114 151.56 87.67 -20.46
N ALA A 115 150.62 87.42 -19.54
CA ALA A 115 149.43 86.59 -19.76
C ALA A 115 148.27 87.31 -20.49
N ILE A 116 148.34 88.63 -20.67
CA ILE A 116 147.22 89.46 -21.15
C ILE A 116 146.97 89.30 -22.65
N ASP A 117 147.99 89.01 -23.46
CA ASP A 117 147.85 88.88 -24.92
C ASP A 117 147.35 87.49 -25.36
N SER A 118 147.63 86.43 -24.59
CA SER A 118 147.00 85.10 -24.78
C SER A 118 145.50 85.14 -24.49
N PHE A 119 145.11 85.85 -23.43
CA PHE A 119 143.72 86.00 -23.02
C PHE A 119 142.83 86.64 -24.08
N LYS A 120 143.37 87.57 -24.90
CA LYS A 120 142.60 88.21 -25.98
C LYS A 120 142.25 87.27 -27.13
N ALA A 121 143.14 86.34 -27.48
CA ALA A 121 142.87 85.36 -28.53
C ALA A 121 141.80 84.34 -28.06
N ASP A 122 141.91 83.88 -26.82
CA ASP A 122 140.92 82.99 -26.21
C ASP A 122 139.56 83.69 -26.04
N MET A 123 139.54 84.98 -25.70
CA MET A 123 138.30 85.76 -25.60
C MET A 123 137.55 85.86 -26.94
N LYS A 124 138.27 85.95 -28.06
CA LYS A 124 137.66 85.99 -29.39
C LYS A 124 137.08 84.63 -29.79
N MET A 125 137.79 83.54 -29.50
CA MET A 125 137.31 82.18 -29.74
C MET A 125 136.05 81.88 -28.90
N LEU A 126 136.08 82.25 -27.62
CA LEU A 126 134.93 82.13 -26.72
C LEU A 126 133.74 82.98 -27.18
N GLN A 127 133.99 84.13 -27.80
CA GLN A 127 132.92 84.98 -28.33
C GLN A 127 132.27 84.37 -29.58
N GLU A 128 133.05 83.71 -30.44
CA GLU A 128 132.54 82.93 -31.57
C GLU A 128 131.77 81.68 -31.10
N GLU A 129 132.31 80.94 -30.12
CA GLU A 129 131.62 79.80 -29.50
C GLU A 129 130.32 80.22 -28.79
N LEU A 130 130.31 81.34 -28.07
CA LEU A 130 129.11 81.90 -27.45
C LEU A 130 128.07 82.29 -28.51
N SER A 131 128.49 82.85 -29.65
CA SER A 131 127.55 83.16 -30.74
C SER A 131 126.94 81.90 -31.35
N SER A 132 127.73 80.84 -31.52
CA SER A 132 127.29 79.53 -32.01
C SER A 132 126.35 78.83 -31.01
N VAL A 133 126.70 78.82 -29.72
CA VAL A 133 125.84 78.27 -28.67
C VAL A 133 124.53 79.05 -28.59
N ARG A 134 124.55 80.37 -28.78
CA ARG A 134 123.34 81.20 -28.78
C ARG A 134 122.40 80.86 -29.93
N THR A 135 122.91 80.59 -31.14
CA THR A 135 122.06 80.18 -32.27
C THR A 135 121.52 78.76 -32.07
N VAL A 136 122.32 77.83 -31.54
CA VAL A 136 121.84 76.48 -31.19
C VAL A 136 120.81 76.51 -30.07
N LEU A 137 120.99 77.37 -29.06
CA LEU A 137 120.04 77.54 -27.96
C LEU A 137 118.72 78.10 -28.47
N SER A 138 118.74 79.14 -29.32
CA SER A 138 117.54 79.69 -29.96
C SER A 138 116.80 78.62 -30.78
N ALA A 139 117.52 77.86 -31.60
CA ALA A 139 116.93 76.75 -32.37
C ALA A 139 116.45 75.58 -31.49
N SER A 140 117.00 75.42 -30.28
CA SER A 140 116.53 74.45 -29.29
C SER A 140 115.29 74.95 -28.55
N GLU A 141 115.20 76.24 -28.26
CA GLU A 141 114.05 76.89 -27.63
C GLU A 141 112.85 76.90 -28.56
N GLU A 142 113.04 77.21 -29.84
CA GLU A 142 111.99 77.09 -30.88
C GLU A 142 111.49 75.64 -30.99
N ARG A 143 112.39 74.65 -31.01
CA ARG A 143 111.99 73.23 -30.99
C ARG A 143 111.24 72.84 -29.73
N ARG A 144 111.65 73.37 -28.56
CA ARG A 144 110.95 73.13 -27.30
C ARG A 144 109.55 73.72 -27.33
N GLN A 145 109.38 74.93 -27.85
CA GLN A 145 108.07 75.58 -27.99
C GLN A 145 107.13 74.76 -28.89
N VAL A 146 107.62 74.28 -30.04
CA VAL A 146 106.80 73.40 -30.92
C VAL A 146 106.37 72.13 -30.19
N VAL A 147 107.28 71.49 -29.45
CA VAL A 147 106.93 70.27 -28.67
C VAL A 147 105.97 70.58 -27.53
N GLU A 148 106.10 71.73 -26.86
CA GLU A 148 105.15 72.18 -25.82
C GLU A 148 103.76 72.41 -26.41
N GLU A 149 103.66 73.07 -27.58
CA GLU A 149 102.39 73.26 -28.30
C GLU A 149 101.78 71.93 -28.74
N GLU A 150 102.57 71.00 -29.28
CA GLU A 150 102.11 69.65 -29.62
C GLU A 150 101.63 68.88 -28.39
N LEU A 151 102.33 68.99 -27.26
CA LEU A 151 101.94 68.35 -26.00
C LEU A 151 100.60 68.90 -25.50
N GLU A 152 100.40 70.22 -25.52
CA GLU A 152 99.12 70.83 -25.15
C GLU A 152 98.00 70.44 -26.11
N HIS A 153 98.29 70.35 -27.41
CA HIS A 153 97.33 69.85 -28.39
C HIS A 153 96.93 68.38 -28.10
N ILE A 154 97.90 67.53 -27.75
CA ILE A 154 97.65 66.13 -27.37
C ILE A 154 96.83 66.06 -26.07
N LYS A 155 97.18 66.83 -25.03
CA LYS A 155 96.41 66.88 -23.77
C LYS A 155 94.96 67.32 -23.99
N LEU A 156 94.75 68.30 -24.87
CA LEU A 156 93.41 68.75 -25.22
C LEU A 156 92.63 67.64 -25.95
N LYS A 157 93.29 66.93 -26.88
CA LYS A 157 92.70 65.81 -27.61
C LYS A 157 92.39 64.63 -26.69
N GLU A 158 93.27 64.31 -25.74
CA GLU A 158 93.07 63.29 -24.72
C GLU A 158 91.90 63.65 -23.80
N SER A 159 91.82 64.91 -23.36
CA SER A 159 90.71 65.42 -22.56
C SER A 159 89.37 65.37 -23.30
N LYS A 160 89.38 65.57 -24.63
CA LYS A 160 88.20 65.45 -25.48
C LYS A 160 87.77 63.98 -25.63
N LEU A 161 88.72 63.08 -25.91
CA LEU A 161 88.47 61.64 -26.02
C LEU A 161 87.99 61.04 -24.70
N ALA A 162 88.55 61.47 -23.56
CA ALA A 162 88.12 61.03 -22.24
C ALA A 162 86.66 61.43 -21.95
N ARG A 163 86.25 62.64 -22.34
CA ARG A 163 84.84 63.07 -22.28
C ARG A 163 83.95 62.26 -23.20
N GLU A 164 84.34 62.07 -24.46
CA GLU A 164 83.57 61.27 -25.41
C GLU A 164 83.40 59.82 -24.92
N HIS A 165 84.44 59.23 -24.34
CA HIS A 165 84.39 57.89 -23.75
C HIS A 165 83.47 57.84 -22.52
N GLY A 166 83.51 58.87 -21.66
CA GLY A 166 82.60 59.02 -20.52
C GLY A 166 81.14 59.13 -20.95
N ASP A 167 80.85 59.93 -21.97
CA ASP A 167 79.51 60.10 -22.54
C ASP A 167 79.01 58.79 -23.18
N LEU A 168 79.88 58.09 -23.93
CA LEU A 168 79.58 56.78 -24.50
C LEU A 168 79.29 55.74 -23.41
N ALA A 169 80.11 55.66 -22.37
CA ALA A 169 79.90 54.74 -21.26
C ALA A 169 78.57 55.01 -20.55
N THR A 170 78.22 56.28 -20.34
CA THR A 170 76.95 56.69 -19.75
C THR A 170 75.77 56.25 -20.62
N ARG A 171 75.82 56.51 -21.93
CA ARG A 171 74.77 56.07 -22.88
C ARG A 171 74.63 54.55 -22.94
N PHE A 172 75.74 53.81 -22.89
CA PHE A 172 75.70 52.35 -22.83
C PHE A 172 75.05 51.85 -21.54
N HIS A 173 75.33 52.50 -20.41
CA HIS A 173 74.72 52.16 -19.13
C HIS A 173 73.21 52.44 -19.15
N GLU A 174 72.81 53.64 -19.58
CA GLU A 174 71.40 54.03 -19.74
C GLU A 174 70.65 53.09 -20.69
N SER A 175 71.25 52.74 -21.84
CA SER A 175 70.65 51.80 -22.78
C SER A 175 70.47 50.42 -22.16
N ARG A 176 71.46 49.94 -21.41
CA ARG A 176 71.41 48.63 -20.74
C ARG A 176 70.38 48.62 -19.62
N GLU A 177 70.25 49.69 -18.85
CA GLU A 177 69.21 49.82 -17.83
C GLU A 177 67.82 49.87 -18.46
N ALA A 178 67.65 50.60 -19.57
CA ALA A 178 66.40 50.63 -20.31
C ALA A 178 66.03 49.24 -20.89
N ASP A 179 66.99 48.50 -21.43
CA ASP A 179 66.78 47.11 -21.87
C ASP A 179 66.43 46.18 -20.70
N HIS A 180 67.10 46.35 -19.56
CA HIS A 180 66.81 45.54 -18.39
C HIS A 180 65.39 45.80 -17.87
N ALA A 181 64.97 47.07 -17.79
CA ALA A 181 63.62 47.45 -17.43
C ALA A 181 62.57 46.85 -18.38
N ARG A 182 62.81 46.92 -19.70
CA ARG A 182 61.95 46.28 -20.73
C ARG A 182 61.85 44.77 -20.53
N LEU A 183 62.97 44.09 -20.26
CA LEU A 183 62.99 42.65 -20.03
C LEU A 183 62.25 42.27 -18.74
N THR A 184 62.39 43.06 -17.68
CA THR A 184 61.65 42.86 -16.43
C THR A 184 60.14 43.05 -16.65
N GLU A 185 59.73 44.07 -17.41
CA GLU A 185 58.33 44.29 -17.77
C GLU A 185 57.76 43.11 -18.59
N PHE A 186 58.47 42.67 -19.63
CA PHE A 186 58.09 41.47 -20.39
C PHE A 186 58.03 40.21 -19.53
N SER A 187 58.94 40.03 -18.58
CA SER A 187 58.91 38.89 -17.65
C SER A 187 57.65 38.93 -16.78
N ASN A 188 57.31 40.11 -16.23
CA ASN A 188 56.13 40.29 -15.40
C ASN A 188 54.83 40.04 -16.22
N GLU A 189 54.78 40.48 -17.47
CA GLU A 189 53.66 40.19 -18.37
C GLU A 189 53.54 38.70 -18.70
N LEU A 190 54.66 38.01 -18.94
CA LEU A 190 54.71 36.57 -19.14
C LEU A 190 54.22 35.80 -17.90
N ASP A 191 54.62 36.22 -16.70
CA ASP A 191 54.17 35.60 -15.46
C ASP A 191 52.67 35.85 -15.23
N ALA A 192 52.18 37.05 -15.51
CA ALA A 192 50.76 37.37 -15.42
C ALA A 192 49.91 36.55 -16.41
N THR A 193 50.39 36.37 -17.64
CA THR A 193 49.71 35.53 -18.65
C THR A 193 49.76 34.05 -18.29
N ARG A 194 50.87 33.56 -17.73
CA ARG A 194 50.97 32.20 -17.17
C ARG A 194 49.99 31.97 -16.03
N SER A 195 49.86 32.92 -15.10
CA SER A 195 48.89 32.82 -14.00
C SER A 195 47.46 32.73 -14.53
N LYS A 196 47.09 33.61 -15.48
CA LYS A 196 45.77 33.57 -16.14
C LYS A 196 45.53 32.24 -16.88
N LEU A 197 46.55 31.71 -17.55
CA LEU A 197 46.46 30.42 -18.22
C LEU A 197 46.22 29.28 -17.22
N ALA A 198 46.97 29.25 -16.11
CA ALA A 198 46.79 28.26 -15.06
C ALA A 198 45.38 28.32 -14.42
N GLU A 199 44.86 29.53 -14.19
CA GLU A 199 43.47 29.73 -13.72
C GLU A 199 42.45 29.22 -14.73
N ALA A 200 42.63 29.50 -16.02
CA ALA A 200 41.75 29.02 -17.08
C ALA A 200 41.80 27.48 -17.22
N GLU A 201 42.99 26.88 -17.12
CA GLU A 201 43.16 25.41 -17.12
C GLU A 201 42.45 24.76 -15.92
N ALA A 202 42.57 25.36 -14.72
CA ALA A 202 41.87 24.90 -13.54
C ALA A 202 40.34 24.97 -13.71
N GLN A 203 39.82 26.06 -14.29
CA GLN A 203 38.39 26.20 -14.59
C GLN A 203 37.92 25.15 -15.61
N VAL A 204 38.69 24.89 -16.67
CA VAL A 204 38.36 23.86 -17.68
C VAL A 204 38.32 22.47 -17.05
N LEU A 205 39.23 22.16 -16.12
CA LEU A 205 39.22 20.90 -15.38
C LEU A 205 37.99 20.77 -14.49
N SER A 206 37.59 21.84 -13.78
CA SER A 206 36.36 21.88 -12.98
C SER A 206 35.12 21.64 -13.84
N LEU A 207 34.98 22.37 -14.95
CA LEU A 207 33.84 22.23 -15.86
C LEU A 207 33.79 20.84 -16.50
N ARG A 208 34.94 20.23 -16.82
CA ARG A 208 35.00 18.83 -17.28
C ARG A 208 34.52 17.86 -16.22
N HIS A 209 34.89 18.08 -14.96
CA HIS A 209 34.43 17.24 -13.86
C HIS A 209 32.90 17.35 -13.68
N GLU A 210 32.37 18.57 -13.67
CA GLU A 210 30.93 18.84 -13.60
C GLU A 210 30.17 18.23 -14.78
N ALA A 211 30.68 18.39 -16.01
CA ALA A 211 30.10 17.76 -17.20
C ALA A 211 30.13 16.22 -17.12
N GLY A 212 31.18 15.63 -16.52
CA GLY A 212 31.27 14.21 -16.25
C GLY A 212 30.24 13.73 -15.22
N MET A 213 30.02 14.51 -14.15
CA MET A 213 28.96 14.25 -13.16
C MET A 213 27.56 14.33 -13.80
N ALA A 214 27.29 15.38 -14.58
CA ALA A 214 26.02 15.54 -15.28
C ALA A 214 25.73 14.40 -16.25
N ARG A 215 26.74 13.91 -16.99
CA ARG A 215 26.58 12.72 -17.86
C ARG A 215 26.22 11.47 -17.07
N ARG A 216 26.90 11.21 -15.94
CA ARG A 216 26.58 10.06 -15.09
C ARG A 216 25.15 10.10 -14.58
N LEU A 217 24.68 11.26 -14.11
CA LEU A 217 23.30 11.44 -13.68
C LEU A 217 22.31 11.21 -14.83
N LEU A 218 22.64 11.72 -16.03
CA LEU A 218 21.79 11.53 -17.21
C LEU A 218 21.73 10.06 -17.64
N ASP A 219 22.84 9.32 -17.58
CA ASP A 219 22.85 7.89 -17.85
C ASP A 219 22.09 7.10 -16.77
N GLU A 220 22.20 7.50 -15.50
CA GLU A 220 21.41 6.90 -14.42
C GLU A 220 19.91 7.10 -14.63
N GLU A 221 19.47 8.32 -14.96
CA GLU A 221 18.06 8.60 -15.27
C GLU A 221 17.60 7.87 -16.53
N ARG A 222 18.45 7.71 -17.55
CA ARG A 222 18.13 6.88 -18.71
C ARG A 222 17.89 5.43 -18.30
N THR A 223 18.75 4.84 -17.47
CA THR A 223 18.57 3.46 -16.99
C THR A 223 17.31 3.29 -16.14
N LYS A 224 16.98 4.28 -15.29
CA LYS A 224 15.71 4.31 -14.55
C LYS A 224 14.51 4.42 -15.48
N THR A 225 14.60 5.27 -16.50
CA THR A 225 13.53 5.44 -17.48
C THR A 225 13.30 4.15 -18.25
N THR A 226 14.34 3.50 -18.76
CA THR A 226 14.21 2.21 -19.46
C THR A 226 13.64 1.12 -18.54
N ALA A 227 14.07 1.05 -17.28
CA ALA A 227 13.50 0.11 -16.31
C ALA A 227 12.01 0.40 -16.05
N SER A 228 11.64 1.68 -15.93
CA SER A 228 10.23 2.06 -15.76
C SER A 228 9.39 1.73 -17.00
N GLU A 229 9.91 1.95 -18.21
CA GLU A 229 9.24 1.57 -19.45
C GLU A 229 9.04 0.05 -19.56
N GLU A 230 10.02 -0.76 -19.14
CA GLU A 230 9.88 -2.21 -19.06
C GLU A 230 8.80 -2.62 -18.06
N THR A 231 8.76 -2.00 -16.87
CA THR A 231 7.68 -2.29 -15.89
C THR A 231 6.30 -1.90 -16.41
N VAL A 232 6.18 -0.79 -17.15
CA VAL A 232 4.92 -0.38 -17.78
C VAL A 232 4.49 -1.40 -18.84
N LYS A 233 5.40 -1.82 -19.73
CA LYS A 233 5.10 -2.86 -20.74
C LYS A 233 4.65 -4.17 -20.10
N GLU A 234 5.27 -4.57 -18.99
CA GLU A 234 4.89 -5.76 -18.25
C GLU A 234 3.51 -5.62 -17.60
N MET A 235 3.21 -4.45 -17.00
CA MET A 235 1.88 -4.15 -16.49
C MET A 235 0.82 -4.15 -17.59
N GLU A 236 1.11 -3.56 -18.75
CA GLU A 236 0.24 -3.57 -19.93
C GLU A 236 -0.03 -5.00 -20.40
N ARG A 237 1.01 -5.86 -20.44
CA ARG A 237 0.88 -7.28 -20.76
C ARG A 237 -0.03 -8.00 -19.76
N CYS A 238 0.18 -7.82 -18.46
CA CYS A 238 -0.66 -8.41 -17.41
C CYS A 238 -2.12 -7.94 -17.51
N VAL A 239 -2.34 -6.65 -17.81
CA VAL A 239 -3.69 -6.10 -18.01
C VAL A 239 -4.35 -6.71 -19.24
N GLN A 240 -3.61 -6.86 -20.34
CA GLN A 240 -4.10 -7.49 -21.56
C GLN A 240 -4.47 -8.97 -21.32
N GLU A 241 -3.60 -9.74 -20.66
CA GLU A 241 -3.86 -11.13 -20.28
C GLU A 241 -5.10 -11.23 -19.38
N GLY A 242 -5.21 -10.38 -18.34
CA GLY A 242 -6.38 -10.34 -17.47
C GLY A 242 -7.67 -9.94 -18.21
N ALA A 243 -7.58 -9.07 -19.23
CA ALA A 243 -8.71 -8.71 -20.07
C ALA A 243 -9.16 -9.88 -20.96
N GLU A 244 -8.22 -10.66 -21.51
CA GLU A 244 -8.49 -11.87 -22.28
C GLU A 244 -9.11 -12.96 -21.42
N GLU A 245 -8.58 -13.20 -20.21
CA GLU A 245 -9.16 -14.12 -19.23
C GLU A 245 -10.60 -13.71 -18.84
N LEU A 246 -10.83 -12.42 -18.60
CA LEU A 246 -12.17 -11.89 -18.33
C LEU A 246 -13.12 -12.07 -19.52
N ALA A 247 -12.64 -11.86 -20.75
CA ALA A 247 -13.42 -12.07 -21.96
C ALA A 247 -13.80 -13.56 -22.11
N GLU A 248 -12.88 -14.47 -21.86
CA GLU A 248 -13.12 -15.91 -21.89
C GLU A 248 -14.09 -16.34 -20.78
N ALA A 249 -13.90 -15.86 -19.55
CA ALA A 249 -14.82 -16.13 -18.44
C ALA A 249 -16.24 -15.62 -18.75
N ARG A 250 -16.37 -14.42 -19.35
CA ARG A 250 -17.66 -13.90 -19.82
C ARG A 250 -18.29 -14.79 -20.89
N ARG A 251 -17.49 -15.27 -21.85
CA ARG A 251 -17.95 -16.18 -22.90
C ARG A 251 -18.47 -17.50 -22.31
N LEU A 252 -17.73 -18.08 -21.36
CA LEU A 252 -18.14 -19.31 -20.66
C LEU A 252 -19.41 -19.10 -19.82
N LEU A 253 -19.50 -17.98 -19.10
CA LEU A 253 -20.70 -17.64 -18.32
C LEU A 253 -21.92 -17.43 -19.22
N GLU A 254 -21.77 -16.75 -20.36
CA GLU A 254 -22.86 -16.57 -21.32
C GLU A 254 -23.27 -17.90 -21.96
N GLY A 255 -22.31 -18.79 -22.26
CA GLY A 255 -22.59 -20.16 -22.71
C GLY A 255 -23.34 -20.98 -21.66
N ALA A 256 -22.92 -20.92 -20.40
CA ALA A 256 -23.59 -21.59 -19.28
C ALA A 256 -25.00 -21.03 -19.05
N ARG A 257 -25.17 -19.71 -19.16
CA ARG A 257 -26.47 -19.04 -19.07
C ARG A 257 -27.41 -19.49 -20.18
N LYS A 258 -26.94 -19.56 -21.43
CA LYS A 258 -27.72 -20.08 -22.56
C LYS A 258 -28.13 -21.53 -22.35
N SER A 259 -27.18 -22.39 -21.97
CA SER A 259 -27.47 -23.80 -21.66
C SER A 259 -28.47 -23.96 -20.51
N MET A 260 -28.34 -23.15 -19.45
CA MET A 260 -29.29 -23.14 -18.34
C MET A 260 -30.67 -22.63 -18.78
N SER A 261 -30.74 -21.58 -19.60
CA SER A 261 -31.99 -21.07 -20.18
C SER A 261 -32.67 -22.12 -21.06
N GLU A 262 -31.92 -22.85 -21.87
CA GLU A 262 -32.44 -23.95 -22.70
C GLU A 262 -32.94 -25.11 -21.85
N LYS A 263 -32.20 -25.50 -20.80
CA LYS A 263 -32.66 -26.53 -19.84
C LYS A 263 -33.94 -26.10 -19.13
N VAL A 264 -34.01 -24.86 -18.64
CA VAL A 264 -35.21 -24.32 -18.00
C VAL A 264 -36.38 -24.29 -18.98
N ALA A 265 -36.16 -23.89 -20.23
CA ALA A 265 -37.20 -23.91 -21.26
C ALA A 265 -37.70 -25.34 -21.53
N LEU A 266 -36.81 -26.33 -21.64
CA LEU A 266 -37.18 -27.74 -21.80
C LEU A 266 -37.92 -28.30 -20.58
N GLU A 267 -37.48 -27.96 -19.37
CA GLU A 267 -38.17 -28.36 -18.13
C GLU A 267 -39.55 -27.72 -18.01
N LEU A 268 -39.70 -26.46 -18.43
CA LEU A 268 -40.99 -25.77 -18.50
C LEU A 268 -41.90 -26.43 -19.53
N GLU A 269 -41.42 -26.71 -20.75
CA GLU A 269 -42.20 -27.46 -21.74
C GLU A 269 -42.62 -28.85 -21.23
N GLN A 270 -41.73 -29.55 -20.52
CA GLN A 270 -42.04 -30.85 -19.93
C GLN A 270 -43.08 -30.71 -18.81
N ARG A 271 -42.98 -29.68 -17.98
CA ARG A 271 -43.97 -29.35 -16.94
C ARG A 271 -45.32 -28.96 -17.54
N ASP A 272 -45.34 -28.21 -18.63
CA ASP A 272 -46.55 -27.84 -19.36
C ASP A 272 -47.19 -29.07 -20.01
N ARG A 273 -46.41 -30.01 -20.57
CA ARG A 273 -46.92 -31.31 -21.03
C ARG A 273 -47.50 -32.14 -19.88
N GLN A 274 -46.83 -32.19 -18.72
CA GLN A 274 -47.35 -32.87 -17.53
C GLN A 274 -48.65 -32.24 -17.03
N LEU A 275 -48.73 -30.90 -17.01
CA LEU A 275 -49.95 -30.17 -16.67
C LEU A 275 -51.07 -30.44 -17.68
N ALA A 276 -50.77 -30.48 -18.98
CA ALA A 276 -51.73 -30.86 -20.01
C ALA A 276 -52.24 -32.30 -19.82
N GLU A 277 -51.36 -33.24 -19.50
CA GLU A 277 -51.76 -34.61 -19.16
C GLU A 277 -52.62 -34.67 -17.90
N GLU A 278 -52.23 -34.00 -16.82
CA GLU A 278 -53.03 -33.95 -15.59
C GLU A 278 -54.38 -33.25 -15.80
N THR A 279 -54.44 -32.18 -16.59
CA THR A 279 -55.73 -31.55 -16.94
C THR A 279 -56.62 -32.46 -17.80
N THR A 280 -56.04 -33.28 -18.69
CA THR A 280 -56.84 -34.30 -19.40
C THR A 280 -57.28 -35.43 -18.47
N LYS A 281 -56.50 -35.76 -17.44
CA LYS A 281 -56.89 -36.74 -16.41
C LYS A 281 -57.97 -36.17 -15.49
N THR A 282 -57.88 -34.91 -15.08
CA THR A 282 -58.91 -34.24 -14.26
C THR A 282 -60.21 -34.10 -15.04
N THR A 283 -60.19 -33.72 -16.31
CA THR A 283 -61.43 -33.68 -17.12
C THR A 283 -62.04 -35.07 -17.34
N LYS A 284 -61.23 -36.13 -17.49
CA LYS A 284 -61.71 -37.52 -17.50
C LYS A 284 -62.28 -37.94 -16.15
N LEU A 285 -61.65 -37.53 -15.04
CA LEU A 285 -62.15 -37.74 -13.69
C LEU A 285 -63.47 -37.00 -13.48
N GLU A 286 -63.57 -35.73 -13.83
CA GLU A 286 -64.81 -34.94 -13.77
C GLU A 286 -65.94 -35.57 -14.59
N ALA A 287 -65.63 -36.08 -15.79
CA ALA A 287 -66.59 -36.84 -16.59
C ALA A 287 -67.02 -38.14 -15.90
N ALA A 288 -66.10 -38.85 -15.25
CA ALA A 288 -66.39 -40.04 -14.45
C ALA A 288 -67.18 -39.70 -13.18
N THR A 289 -66.90 -38.60 -12.49
CA THR A 289 -67.64 -38.11 -11.33
C THR A 289 -69.04 -37.67 -11.72
N HIS A 290 -69.20 -37.02 -12.88
CA HIS A 290 -70.51 -36.68 -13.44
C HIS A 290 -71.29 -37.94 -13.84
N HIS A 291 -70.61 -38.96 -14.39
CA HIS A 291 -71.22 -40.26 -14.68
C HIS A 291 -71.64 -40.99 -13.39
N LEU A 292 -70.80 -40.98 -12.35
CA LEU A 292 -71.11 -41.53 -11.04
C LEU A 292 -72.24 -40.75 -10.35
N SER A 293 -72.31 -39.43 -10.51
CA SER A 293 -73.44 -38.61 -10.02
C SER A 293 -74.74 -38.97 -10.75
N LYS A 294 -74.70 -39.20 -12.08
CA LYS A 294 -75.85 -39.73 -12.83
C LYS A 294 -76.27 -41.13 -12.39
N ILE A 295 -75.30 -42.01 -12.11
CA ILE A 295 -75.57 -43.34 -11.57
C ILE A 295 -76.18 -43.21 -10.18
N THR A 296 -75.61 -42.39 -9.29
CA THR A 296 -76.10 -42.16 -7.93
C THR A 296 -77.52 -41.61 -7.94
N ALA A 297 -77.83 -40.63 -8.77
CA ALA A 297 -79.18 -40.10 -8.96
C ALA A 297 -80.16 -41.13 -9.59
N ARG A 298 -79.64 -42.15 -10.28
CA ARG A 298 -80.43 -43.28 -10.78
C ARG A 298 -80.65 -44.33 -9.69
N THR A 299 -79.65 -44.64 -8.88
CA THR A 299 -79.79 -45.54 -7.72
C THR A 299 -80.67 -44.93 -6.64
N GLU A 300 -80.60 -43.62 -6.38
CA GLU A 300 -81.52 -42.93 -5.47
C GLU A 300 -82.95 -43.00 -5.97
N ARG A 301 -83.20 -42.79 -7.27
CA ARG A 301 -84.55 -43.00 -7.86
C ARG A 301 -85.04 -44.44 -7.73
N LEU A 302 -84.17 -45.41 -7.95
CA LEU A 302 -84.50 -46.83 -7.74
C LEU A 302 -84.73 -47.15 -6.26
N LEU A 303 -83.97 -46.54 -5.34
CA LEU A 303 -84.18 -46.67 -3.90
C LEU A 303 -85.48 -46.01 -3.47
N ASP A 304 -85.88 -44.89 -4.06
CA ASP A 304 -87.16 -44.24 -3.80
C ASP A 304 -88.32 -45.06 -4.39
N GLU A 305 -88.15 -45.68 -5.56
CA GLU A 305 -89.10 -46.67 -6.10
C GLU A 305 -89.22 -47.91 -5.21
N GLU A 306 -88.10 -48.45 -4.71
CA GLU A 306 -88.10 -49.57 -3.79
C GLU A 306 -88.64 -49.18 -2.41
N ARG A 307 -88.39 -47.96 -1.92
CA ARG A 307 -89.03 -47.42 -0.71
C ARG A 307 -90.52 -47.21 -0.91
N ALA A 308 -90.96 -46.76 -2.09
CA ALA A 308 -92.37 -46.68 -2.43
C ALA A 308 -93.00 -48.07 -2.50
N LYS A 309 -92.31 -49.08 -3.06
CA LYS A 309 -92.76 -50.48 -3.02
C LYS A 309 -92.79 -51.03 -1.60
N ILE A 310 -91.79 -50.74 -0.76
CA ILE A 310 -91.78 -51.12 0.66
C ILE A 310 -92.94 -50.45 1.37
N HIS A 311 -93.21 -49.17 1.13
CA HIS A 311 -94.35 -48.46 1.69
C HIS A 311 -95.67 -49.09 1.23
N LEU A 312 -95.82 -49.43 -0.06
CA LEU A 312 -96.97 -50.18 -0.58
C LEU A 312 -97.07 -51.60 0.02
N LEU A 313 -95.94 -52.26 0.26
CA LEU A 313 -95.87 -53.56 0.92
C LEU A 313 -96.19 -53.46 2.42
N GLU A 314 -95.85 -52.35 3.07
CA GLU A 314 -96.22 -52.03 4.44
C GLU A 314 -97.69 -51.65 4.55
N GLU A 315 -98.21 -50.91 3.57
CA GLU A 315 -99.63 -50.59 3.47
C GLU A 315 -100.46 -51.86 3.22
N THR A 316 -100.00 -52.75 2.33
CA THR A 316 -100.62 -54.05 2.13
C THR A 316 -100.42 -54.99 3.32
N LYS A 317 -99.28 -54.94 4.02
CA LYS A 317 -99.07 -55.64 5.31
C LYS A 317 -100.01 -55.13 6.39
N GLU A 318 -100.28 -53.84 6.47
CA GLU A 318 -101.23 -53.26 7.43
C GLU A 318 -102.70 -53.50 7.03
N ILE A 319 -103.00 -53.57 5.73
CA ILE A 319 -104.29 -54.05 5.22
C ILE A 319 -104.47 -55.54 5.53
N LEU A 320 -103.43 -56.36 5.38
CA LEU A 320 -103.44 -57.78 5.70
C LEU A 320 -103.46 -58.02 7.21
N LYS A 321 -102.80 -57.20 8.04
CA LYS A 321 -102.96 -57.21 9.50
C LYS A 321 -104.36 -56.79 9.93
N ARG A 322 -104.97 -55.78 9.30
CA ARG A 322 -106.39 -55.45 9.53
C ARG A 322 -107.31 -56.60 9.12
N ARG A 323 -107.05 -57.26 7.99
CA ARG A 323 -107.78 -58.46 7.58
C ARG A 323 -107.52 -59.67 8.46
N LEU A 324 -106.33 -59.80 9.05
CA LEU A 324 -105.99 -60.84 10.01
C LEU A 324 -106.65 -60.58 11.36
N LEU A 325 -106.66 -59.33 11.84
CA LEU A 325 -107.40 -58.93 13.05
C LEU A 325 -108.92 -58.99 12.86
N GLU A 326 -109.43 -58.74 11.66
CA GLU A 326 -110.84 -58.97 11.31
C GLU A 326 -111.14 -60.47 11.14
N ALA A 327 -110.20 -61.28 10.67
CA ALA A 327 -110.34 -62.73 10.59
C ALA A 327 -110.19 -63.40 11.96
N GLU A 328 -109.36 -62.86 12.84
CA GLU A 328 -109.20 -63.25 14.24
C GLU A 328 -110.41 -62.79 15.06
N ALA A 329 -110.95 -61.59 14.82
CA ALA A 329 -112.23 -61.15 15.41
C ALA A 329 -113.41 -62.01 14.93
N ARG A 330 -113.48 -62.34 13.64
CA ARG A 330 -114.47 -63.29 13.07
C ARG A 330 -114.23 -64.73 13.52
N SER A 331 -113.00 -65.14 13.82
CA SER A 331 -112.63 -66.45 14.37
C SER A 331 -112.94 -66.55 15.87
N THR A 332 -112.75 -65.49 16.65
CA THR A 332 -113.16 -65.42 18.07
C THR A 332 -114.67 -65.25 18.23
N GLN A 333 -115.34 -64.60 17.28
CA GLN A 333 -116.80 -64.52 17.22
C GLN A 333 -117.40 -65.86 16.74
N SER A 334 -116.77 -66.53 15.76
CA SER A 334 -117.15 -67.88 15.34
C SER A 334 -116.81 -68.97 16.36
N ALA A 335 -115.76 -68.81 17.19
CA ALA A 335 -115.42 -69.73 18.27
C ALA A 335 -116.32 -69.53 19.51
N THR A 336 -116.75 -68.31 19.82
CA THR A 336 -117.72 -68.05 20.90
C THR A 336 -119.15 -68.37 20.48
N GLU A 337 -119.50 -68.24 19.20
CA GLU A 337 -120.76 -68.76 18.63
C GLU A 337 -120.74 -70.27 18.45
N ALA A 338 -119.59 -70.89 18.14
CA ALA A 338 -119.42 -72.35 18.16
C ALA A 338 -119.49 -72.92 19.59
N ASP A 339 -118.91 -72.28 20.61
CA ASP A 339 -119.00 -72.74 22.00
C ASP A 339 -120.37 -72.48 22.65
N ARG A 340 -121.13 -71.52 22.14
CA ARG A 340 -122.53 -71.30 22.52
C ARG A 340 -123.44 -72.28 21.78
N ALA A 341 -123.25 -72.49 20.47
CA ALA A 341 -123.94 -73.51 19.70
C ALA A 341 -123.58 -74.95 20.10
N ASN A 342 -122.39 -75.20 20.65
CA ASN A 342 -121.98 -76.52 21.16
C ASN A 342 -122.54 -76.77 22.57
N ARG A 343 -122.69 -75.73 23.41
CA ARG A 343 -123.44 -75.84 24.68
C ARG A 343 -124.94 -75.99 24.44
N ASP A 344 -125.49 -75.27 23.46
CA ASP A 344 -126.89 -75.39 23.06
C ASP A 344 -127.14 -76.72 22.33
N ASN A 345 -126.21 -77.24 21.52
CA ASN A 345 -126.29 -78.59 20.96
C ASN A 345 -126.10 -79.68 22.02
N GLN A 346 -125.27 -79.48 23.04
CA GLN A 346 -125.08 -80.47 24.10
C GLN A 346 -126.28 -80.48 25.08
N ALA A 347 -126.91 -79.32 25.31
CA ALA A 347 -128.22 -79.21 25.96
C ALA A 347 -129.33 -79.83 25.09
N LEU A 348 -129.37 -79.56 23.78
CA LEU A 348 -130.31 -80.18 22.84
C LEU A 348 -130.05 -81.67 22.62
N LEU A 349 -128.84 -82.18 22.83
CA LEU A 349 -128.52 -83.60 22.76
C LEU A 349 -128.87 -84.31 24.07
N LEU A 350 -128.77 -83.64 25.23
CA LEU A 350 -129.29 -84.15 26.49
C LEU A 350 -130.82 -84.08 26.54
N ASP A 351 -131.42 -83.02 26.00
CA ASP A 351 -132.87 -82.88 25.84
C ASP A 351 -133.39 -83.78 24.72
N ASN A 352 -132.65 -84.02 23.62
CA ASN A 352 -133.01 -85.05 22.63
C ASN A 352 -132.74 -86.46 23.14
N ALA A 353 -131.76 -86.70 24.01
CA ALA A 353 -131.60 -88.01 24.66
C ALA A 353 -132.72 -88.25 25.67
N ALA A 354 -133.09 -87.25 26.47
CA ALA A 354 -134.23 -87.30 27.37
C ALA A 354 -135.56 -87.37 26.59
N ALA A 355 -135.69 -86.65 25.47
CA ALA A 355 -136.84 -86.72 24.58
C ALA A 355 -136.84 -88.00 23.75
N ALA A 356 -135.71 -88.62 23.41
CA ALA A 356 -135.62 -89.93 22.77
C ALA A 356 -135.87 -91.07 23.76
N GLU A 357 -135.55 -90.88 25.04
CA GLU A 357 -135.91 -91.80 26.12
C GLU A 357 -137.39 -91.64 26.49
N GLN A 358 -137.93 -90.42 26.49
CA GLN A 358 -139.37 -90.15 26.59
C GLN A 358 -140.10 -90.61 25.34
N PHE A 359 -139.55 -90.46 24.13
CA PHE A 359 -140.09 -91.05 22.90
C PHE A 359 -139.96 -92.56 22.95
N GLY A 360 -138.91 -93.14 23.52
CA GLY A 360 -138.78 -94.58 23.73
C GLY A 360 -139.85 -95.10 24.70
N ARG A 361 -140.09 -94.40 25.80
CA ARG A 361 -141.17 -94.69 26.77
C ARG A 361 -142.54 -94.48 26.13
N LEU A 362 -142.78 -93.36 25.45
CA LEU A 362 -144.02 -93.06 24.72
C LEU A 362 -144.23 -93.98 23.52
N GLN A 363 -143.18 -94.47 22.86
CA GLN A 363 -143.24 -95.46 21.77
C GLN A 363 -143.53 -96.85 22.36
N THR A 364 -143.00 -97.16 23.55
CA THR A 364 -143.35 -98.39 24.29
C THR A 364 -144.79 -98.32 24.80
N ASP A 365 -145.24 -97.16 25.28
CA ASP A 365 -146.61 -96.90 25.71
C ASP A 365 -147.56 -96.84 24.50
N ILE A 366 -147.16 -96.25 23.37
CA ILE A 366 -147.92 -96.24 22.11
C ILE A 366 -147.98 -97.65 21.53
N ASN A 367 -146.92 -98.45 21.61
CA ASN A 367 -146.95 -99.86 21.22
C ASN A 367 -147.79 -100.70 22.19
N GLY A 368 -147.78 -100.38 23.49
CA GLY A 368 -148.66 -100.97 24.50
C GLY A 368 -150.12 -100.62 24.28
N VAL A 369 -150.41 -99.37 23.98
CA VAL A 369 -151.74 -98.85 23.61
C VAL A 369 -152.13 -99.37 22.22
N ARG A 370 -151.23 -99.54 21.26
CA ARG A 370 -151.51 -100.19 19.97
C ARG A 370 -151.81 -101.68 20.14
N ALA A 371 -151.08 -102.38 21.01
CA ALA A 371 -151.34 -103.77 21.33
C ALA A 371 -152.63 -103.94 22.14
N GLU A 372 -152.99 -102.97 22.98
CA GLU A 372 -154.26 -102.91 23.70
C GLU A 372 -155.41 -102.50 22.77
N ILE A 373 -155.20 -101.59 21.83
CA ILE A 373 -156.15 -101.25 20.77
C ILE A 373 -156.34 -102.44 19.86
N LEU A 374 -155.29 -103.15 19.44
CA LEU A 374 -155.40 -104.38 18.65
C LEU A 374 -156.10 -105.47 19.46
N ARG A 375 -155.79 -105.66 20.75
CA ARG A 375 -156.55 -106.56 21.62
C ARG A 375 -158.01 -106.15 21.77
N ARG A 376 -158.33 -104.85 21.87
CA ARG A 376 -159.71 -104.34 21.95
C ARG A 376 -160.42 -104.32 20.60
N THR A 377 -159.69 -104.27 19.49
CA THR A 377 -160.23 -104.37 18.12
C THR A 377 -160.46 -105.83 17.76
N ASP A 378 -159.61 -106.75 18.22
CA ASP A 378 -159.84 -108.20 18.16
C ASP A 378 -160.96 -108.62 19.12
N HIS A 379 -161.03 -108.06 20.34
CA HIS A 379 -162.16 -108.26 21.26
C HIS A 379 -163.45 -107.62 20.73
N GLY A 380 -163.35 -106.46 20.07
CA GLY A 380 -164.44 -105.82 19.33
C GLY A 380 -164.89 -106.61 18.10
N SER A 381 -163.98 -107.37 17.47
CA SER A 381 -164.28 -108.29 16.37
C SER A 381 -164.87 -109.62 16.86
N VAL A 382 -164.58 -110.02 18.11
CA VAL A 382 -165.26 -111.14 18.80
C VAL A 382 -166.65 -110.70 19.25
N LEU A 383 -166.79 -109.57 19.94
CA LEU A 383 -168.07 -108.98 20.32
C LEU A 383 -168.93 -108.63 19.10
N GLY A 384 -168.33 -108.18 18.00
CA GLY A 384 -169.02 -107.92 16.74
C GLY A 384 -169.58 -109.19 16.10
N ARG A 385 -168.88 -110.32 16.21
CA ARG A 385 -169.39 -111.64 15.79
C ARG A 385 -170.50 -112.14 16.72
N GLU A 386 -170.34 -111.99 18.03
CA GLU A 386 -171.38 -112.35 19.01
C GLU A 386 -172.64 -111.49 18.87
N LEU A 387 -172.50 -110.20 18.55
CA LEU A 387 -173.62 -109.28 18.32
C LEU A 387 -174.28 -109.52 16.97
N GLN A 388 -173.53 -110.01 15.97
CA GLN A 388 -174.09 -110.47 14.70
C GLN A 388 -174.87 -111.79 14.87
N ILE A 389 -174.36 -112.73 15.69
CA ILE A 389 -175.10 -113.96 16.07
C ILE A 389 -176.38 -113.59 16.82
N ALA A 390 -176.29 -112.72 17.83
CA ALA A 390 -177.44 -112.22 18.57
C ALA A 390 -178.44 -111.48 17.68
N ARG A 391 -177.99 -110.77 16.63
CA ARG A 391 -178.87 -110.14 15.63
C ARG A 391 -179.59 -111.17 14.79
N VAL A 392 -178.92 -112.23 14.34
CA VAL A 392 -179.56 -113.31 13.56
C VAL A 392 -180.59 -114.06 14.43
N ASP A 393 -180.26 -114.33 15.70
CA ASP A 393 -181.18 -114.96 16.64
C ASP A 393 -182.39 -114.06 16.95
N ASN A 394 -182.16 -112.75 17.14
CA ASN A 394 -183.23 -111.79 17.37
C ASN A 394 -184.09 -111.59 16.11
N GLN A 395 -183.54 -111.72 14.91
CA GLN A 395 -184.31 -111.72 13.67
C GLN A 395 -185.17 -113.00 13.54
N GLY A 396 -184.67 -114.14 14.01
CA GLY A 396 -185.45 -115.38 14.16
C GLY A 396 -186.59 -115.23 15.17
N LEU A 397 -186.33 -114.57 16.30
CA LEU A 397 -187.32 -114.25 17.33
C LEU A 397 -188.36 -113.23 16.87
N LEU A 398 -187.96 -112.24 16.06
CA LEU A 398 -188.87 -111.25 15.48
C LEU A 398 -189.74 -111.85 14.38
N SER A 399 -189.20 -112.79 13.59
CA SER A 399 -189.97 -113.56 12.62
C SER A 399 -191.04 -114.42 13.31
N THR A 400 -190.66 -115.12 14.38
CA THR A 400 -191.60 -115.94 15.18
C THR A 400 -192.60 -115.08 15.96
N HIS A 401 -192.18 -113.93 16.51
CA HIS A 401 -193.08 -112.96 17.15
C HIS A 401 -194.06 -112.37 16.15
N SER A 402 -193.62 -112.02 14.94
CA SER A 402 -194.50 -111.53 13.86
C SER A 402 -195.53 -112.57 13.46
N GLN A 403 -195.12 -113.83 13.28
CA GLN A 403 -196.04 -114.95 13.01
C GLN A 403 -197.05 -115.16 14.14
N LEU A 404 -196.62 -115.08 15.40
CA LEU A 404 -197.50 -115.17 16.57
C LEU A 404 -198.44 -113.98 16.68
N THR A 405 -197.98 -112.78 16.34
CA THR A 405 -198.80 -111.56 16.33
C THR A 405 -199.89 -111.67 15.28
N THR A 406 -199.53 -112.13 14.07
CA THR A 406 -200.47 -112.35 12.96
C THR A 406 -201.50 -113.43 13.30
N ARG A 407 -201.07 -114.46 14.03
CA ARG A 407 -201.95 -115.53 14.52
C ARG A 407 -202.87 -115.05 15.65
N ASN A 408 -202.37 -114.19 16.55
CA ASN A 408 -203.16 -113.57 17.60
C ASN A 408 -204.18 -112.58 17.05
N THR A 409 -203.83 -111.80 16.04
CA THR A 409 -204.78 -110.90 15.38
C THR A 409 -205.86 -111.68 14.64
N ALA A 410 -205.51 -112.78 13.97
CA ALA A 410 -206.50 -113.67 13.35
C ALA A 410 -207.45 -114.32 14.39
N LEU A 411 -206.94 -114.68 15.58
CA LEU A 411 -207.77 -115.19 16.67
C LEU A 411 -208.65 -114.09 17.29
N LEU A 412 -208.13 -112.86 17.40
CA LEU A 412 -208.90 -111.69 17.84
C LEU A 412 -210.00 -111.31 16.85
N GLU A 413 -209.74 -111.42 15.55
CA GLU A 413 -210.75 -111.27 14.49
C GLU A 413 -211.84 -112.35 14.58
N GLN A 414 -211.48 -113.59 14.94
CA GLN A 414 -212.46 -114.65 15.19
C GLN A 414 -213.28 -114.39 16.47
N ILE A 415 -212.66 -113.93 17.55
CA ILE A 415 -213.34 -113.59 18.80
C ILE A 415 -214.27 -112.40 18.61
N THR A 416 -213.81 -111.32 17.97
CA THR A 416 -214.64 -110.14 17.70
C THR A 416 -215.75 -110.44 16.69
N ALA A 417 -215.55 -111.35 15.73
CA ALA A 417 -216.63 -111.84 14.87
C ALA A 417 -217.68 -112.65 15.66
N LEU A 418 -217.27 -113.43 16.65
CA LEU A 418 -218.17 -114.12 17.59
C LEU A 418 -218.91 -113.15 18.51
N GLU A 419 -218.25 -112.09 18.97
CA GLU A 419 -218.87 -111.02 19.77
C GLU A 419 -219.83 -110.17 18.93
N ALA A 420 -219.47 -109.86 17.68
CA ALA A 420 -220.32 -109.21 16.70
C ALA A 420 -221.58 -110.03 16.36
N SER A 421 -221.56 -111.35 16.54
CA SER A 421 -222.73 -112.22 16.34
C SER A 421 -223.56 -112.41 17.63
N LEU A 422 -222.92 -112.47 18.80
CA LEU A 422 -223.61 -112.49 20.11
C LEU A 422 -224.31 -111.17 20.45
N ALA A 423 -223.68 -110.02 20.19
CA ALA A 423 -224.26 -108.70 20.44
C ALA A 423 -225.45 -108.40 19.51
N LYS A 424 -225.39 -108.88 18.25
CA LYS A 424 -226.51 -108.84 17.28
C LYS A 424 -227.70 -109.68 17.76
N CYS A 425 -227.43 -110.79 18.45
CA CYS A 425 -228.45 -111.66 19.03
C CYS A 425 -229.09 -111.03 20.29
N TRP A 426 -228.27 -110.44 21.17
CA TRP A 426 -228.74 -109.82 22.41
C TRP A 426 -229.52 -108.53 22.21
N ARG A 427 -229.12 -107.64 21.31
CA ARG A 427 -229.87 -106.38 21.15
C ARG A 427 -231.13 -106.53 20.32
N ARG A 428 -231.22 -107.52 19.41
CA ARG A 428 -232.52 -107.90 18.83
C ARG A 428 -233.52 -108.31 19.93
N ARG A 429 -233.04 -108.93 21.02
CA ARG A 429 -233.88 -109.18 22.22
C ARG A 429 -234.19 -107.93 23.04
N LEU A 430 -233.24 -107.00 23.21
CA LEU A 430 -233.50 -105.77 23.97
C LEU A 430 -234.46 -104.81 23.23
N ARG A 431 -234.33 -104.74 21.90
CA ARG A 431 -235.25 -104.01 21.00
C ARG A 431 -236.68 -104.57 21.12
N ALA A 432 -236.83 -105.88 21.29
CA ALA A 432 -238.12 -106.52 21.54
C ALA A 432 -238.66 -106.33 22.98
N ARG A 433 -237.78 -106.10 23.97
CA ARG A 433 -238.19 -105.93 25.38
C ARG A 433 -238.57 -104.50 25.73
N LEU A 434 -237.89 -103.50 25.15
CA LEU A 434 -238.26 -102.09 25.35
C LEU A 434 -239.44 -101.66 24.47
N GLN A 435 -239.63 -102.26 23.28
CA GLN A 435 -240.90 -102.13 22.53
C GLN A 435 -242.10 -102.73 23.27
N ASN A 436 -241.88 -103.55 24.30
CA ASN A 436 -242.92 -104.14 25.13
C ASN A 436 -243.02 -103.54 26.53
N LEU A 437 -242.13 -102.62 26.92
CA LEU A 437 -242.33 -101.79 28.11
C LEU A 437 -242.96 -100.48 27.67
N PHE A 438 -244.28 -100.56 27.49
CA PHE A 438 -245.20 -100.14 28.54
C PHE A 438 -245.12 -98.60 28.63
N SER A 439 -245.89 -97.85 27.84
CA SER A 439 -247.27 -98.14 27.42
C SER A 439 -248.12 -98.62 28.59
N TYR A 440 -248.10 -97.85 29.69
CA TYR A 440 -249.18 -97.73 30.69
C TYR A 440 -248.96 -96.47 31.57
N ARG A 441 -249.07 -95.29 30.96
CA ARG A 441 -249.90 -94.18 31.43
C ARG A 441 -250.04 -93.14 30.32
#